data_AF-A0A931S9I2-F1
#
_entry.id   AF-A0A931S9I2-F1
#
_cell.length_a   1.000
_cell.length_b   1.000
_cell.length_c   1.000
_cell.angle_alpha   90.00
_cell.angle_beta   90.00
_cell.angle_gamma   90.00
#
_symmetry.space_group_name_H-M   'P 1'
#
loop_
_entity.id
_entity.type
_entity.pdbx_description
1 polymer ?
#
loop_
_entity_poly.entity_id
_entity_poly.type
_entity_poly.pdbx_seq_one_letter_code
_entity_poly.pdbx_strand_id
1 'polypeptide(L)'
;MARCVYCGSKAGFWSKVCRDCQKLWARVRELRGQVSYGKFLDGLEATGVAKERIIAFLQADPYGKGSIQDQVTAEMASELMQVMGLKGSQTPQEVERIRKMTEKDPKQ
;
A
#
# COMPACT_ATOMS: atom_id res chain seq x y z
N MET A 1 8.33 -0.58 24.78
CA MET A 1 7.84 0.17 23.61
C MET A 1 7.31 -0.81 22.60
N ALA A 2 6.06 -0.66 22.16
CA ALA A 2 5.53 -1.46 21.06
C ALA A 2 6.19 -1.07 19.74
N ARG A 3 6.26 -1.99 18.77
CA ARG A 3 6.67 -1.69 17.39
C ARG A 3 5.46 -1.30 16.56
N CYS A 4 5.67 -0.38 15.62
CA CYS A 4 4.66 0.01 14.65
C CYS A 4 4.31 -1.19 13.77
N VAL A 5 3.02 -1.49 13.64
CA VAL A 5 2.54 -2.63 12.83
C VAL A 5 2.81 -2.47 11.33
N TYR A 6 3.10 -1.25 10.87
CA TYR A 6 3.38 -0.97 9.46
C TYR A 6 4.88 -0.89 9.14
N CYS A 7 5.66 -0.10 9.89
CA CYS A 7 7.07 0.12 9.56
C CYS A 7 8.07 -0.50 10.55
N GLY A 8 7.59 -1.23 11.58
CA GLY A 8 8.44 -1.87 12.59
C GLY A 8 9.22 -0.91 13.51
N SER A 9 9.12 0.41 13.29
CA SER A 9 9.76 1.44 14.10
C SER A 9 9.14 1.54 15.49
N LYS A 10 9.84 2.17 16.44
CA LYS A 10 9.32 2.40 17.80
C LYS A 10 7.99 3.17 17.73
N ALA A 11 6.93 2.60 18.30
CA ALA A 11 5.64 3.26 18.45
C ALA A 11 5.46 3.72 19.91
N GLY A 12 4.66 4.79 20.09
CA GLY A 12 4.30 5.30 21.41
C GLY A 12 3.53 4.25 22.22
N PHE A 13 3.51 4.42 23.55
CA PHE A 13 2.97 3.41 24.47
C PHE A 13 1.46 3.12 24.28
N TRP A 14 0.72 4.03 23.62
CA TRP A 14 -0.74 3.96 23.43
C TRP A 14 -1.20 3.73 21.98
N SER A 15 -0.28 3.61 21.01
CA SER A 15 -0.64 3.44 19.60
C SER A 15 0.12 2.29 18.95
N LYS A 16 -0.59 1.43 18.22
CA LYS A 16 0.00 0.39 17.35
C LYS A 16 0.68 0.98 16.10
N VAL A 17 0.45 2.26 15.82
CA VAL A 17 0.93 2.97 14.62
C VAL A 17 1.78 4.17 15.03
N CYS A 18 2.98 4.33 14.47
CA CYS A 18 3.81 5.51 14.72
C CYS A 18 3.31 6.75 13.98
N ARG A 19 3.77 7.95 14.38
CA ARG A 19 3.36 9.22 13.76
C ARG A 19 3.60 9.27 12.25
N ASP A 20 4.72 8.71 11.77
CA ASP A 20 5.03 8.70 10.34
C ASP A 20 4.03 7.85 9.56
N CYS A 21 3.72 6.65 10.04
CA CYS A 21 2.71 5.80 9.40
C CYS A 21 1.30 6.40 9.51
N GLN A 22 1.01 7.20 10.54
CA GLN A 22 -0.24 7.97 10.60
C GLN A 22 -0.30 9.05 9.51
N LYS A 23 0.80 9.79 9.29
CA LYS A 23 0.91 10.77 8.20
C LYS A 23 0.75 10.10 6.83
N LEU A 24 1.45 8.98 6.62
CA LEU A 24 1.32 8.21 5.38
C LEU A 24 -0.12 7.75 5.18
N TRP A 25 -0.81 7.26 6.21
CA TRP A 25 -2.23 6.87 6.09
C TRP A 25 -3.17 8.03 5.73
N ALA A 26 -2.96 9.21 6.31
CA ALA A 26 -3.73 10.40 5.94
C ALA A 26 -3.54 10.69 4.44
N ARG A 27 -2.29 10.63 3.97
CA ARG A 27 -1.95 10.87 2.57
C ARG A 27 -2.48 9.79 1.62
N VAL A 28 -2.44 8.52 2.04
CA VAL A 28 -3.05 7.43 1.29
C VAL A 28 -4.55 7.69 1.11
N ARG A 29 -5.27 8.08 2.16
CA ARG A 29 -6.72 8.35 2.07
C ARG A 29 -7.06 9.51 1.14
N GLU A 30 -6.21 10.53 1.08
CA GLU A 30 -6.38 11.65 0.15
C GLU A 30 -6.15 11.25 -1.30
N LEU A 31 -5.11 10.46 -1.58
CA LEU A 31 -4.65 10.19 -2.95
C LEU A 31 -5.28 8.94 -3.57
N ARG A 32 -5.76 8.02 -2.74
CA ARG A 32 -6.30 6.73 -3.19
C ARG A 32 -7.49 6.96 -4.13
N GLY A 33 -7.40 6.36 -5.31
CA GLY A 33 -8.43 6.47 -6.35
C GLY A 33 -8.50 7.80 -7.10
N GLN A 34 -7.63 8.75 -6.76
CA GLN A 34 -7.64 10.08 -7.38
C GLN A 34 -6.47 10.29 -8.35
N VAL A 35 -5.38 9.54 -8.18
CA VAL A 35 -4.13 9.76 -8.91
C VAL A 35 -3.53 8.45 -9.40
N SER A 36 -2.67 8.54 -10.42
CA SER A 36 -1.86 7.41 -10.89
C SER A 36 -0.89 6.92 -9.80
N TYR A 37 -0.40 5.68 -9.92
CA TYR A 37 0.48 5.08 -8.91
C TYR A 37 1.79 5.86 -8.73
N GLY A 38 2.34 6.42 -9.81
CA GLY A 38 3.51 7.32 -9.73
C GLY A 38 3.21 8.56 -8.89
N LYS A 39 2.11 9.27 -9.17
CA LYS A 39 1.69 10.44 -8.39
C LYS A 39 1.32 10.10 -6.95
N PHE A 40 0.83 8.89 -6.70
CA PHE A 40 0.61 8.38 -5.37
C PHE A 40 1.93 8.26 -4.60
N LEU A 41 2.97 7.70 -5.21
CA LEU A 41 4.31 7.62 -4.61
C LEU A 41 4.92 9.01 -4.37
N ASP A 42 4.83 9.91 -5.36
CA ASP A 42 5.26 11.32 -5.22
C ASP A 42 4.56 11.99 -4.03
N GLY A 43 3.26 11.70 -3.87
CA GLY A 43 2.46 12.23 -2.78
C GLY A 43 2.85 11.68 -1.40
N LEU A 44 3.32 10.44 -1.31
CA LEU A 44 3.89 9.86 -0.09
C LEU A 44 5.28 10.46 0.22
N GLU A 45 6.13 10.64 -0.79
CA GLU A 45 7.44 11.31 -0.62
C GLU A 45 7.27 12.75 -0.11
N ALA A 46 6.26 13.47 -0.59
CA ALA A 46 5.94 14.83 -0.13
C ALA A 46 5.58 14.94 1.37
N THR A 47 5.33 13.81 2.07
CA THR A 47 5.10 13.82 3.52
C THR A 47 6.37 14.05 4.34
N GLY A 48 7.54 14.00 3.71
CA GLY A 48 8.85 14.13 4.36
C GLY A 48 9.25 12.91 5.20
N VAL A 49 8.52 11.80 5.09
CA VAL A 49 8.89 10.53 5.73
C VAL A 49 10.03 9.89 4.94
N ALA A 50 11.02 9.34 5.65
CA ALA A 50 12.16 8.69 5.03
C ALA A 50 11.74 7.55 4.08
N LYS A 51 12.40 7.46 2.92
CA LYS A 51 12.07 6.51 1.85
C LYS A 51 12.00 5.06 2.34
N GLU A 52 12.93 4.65 3.19
CA GLU A 52 12.97 3.29 3.74
C GLU A 52 11.72 2.98 4.57
N ARG A 53 11.19 3.98 5.27
CA ARG A 53 9.93 3.85 6.03
C ARG A 53 8.71 3.81 5.13
N ILE A 54 8.72 4.57 4.03
CA ILE A 54 7.65 4.52 3.01
C ILE A 54 7.60 3.13 2.40
N ILE A 55 8.75 2.56 2.01
CA ILE A 55 8.85 1.21 1.47
C ILE A 55 8.33 0.18 2.48
N ALA A 56 8.79 0.23 3.72
CA ALA A 56 8.33 -0.68 4.77
C ALA A 56 6.81 -0.57 5.01
N PHE A 57 6.28 0.66 5.01
CA PHE A 57 4.85 0.91 5.11
C PHE A 57 4.07 0.31 3.94
N LEU A 58 4.51 0.51 2.69
CA LEU A 58 3.84 -0.01 1.50
C LEU A 58 3.80 -1.55 1.46
N GLN A 59 4.85 -2.20 1.94
CA GLN A 59 4.98 -3.65 1.99
C GLN A 59 4.26 -4.29 3.18
N ALA A 60 3.79 -3.50 4.13
CA ALA A 60 3.16 -4.02 5.33
C ALA A 60 1.80 -4.67 5.02
N ASP A 61 1.62 -5.89 5.54
CA ASP A 61 0.32 -6.56 5.61
C ASP A 61 -0.01 -6.96 7.05
N PRO A 62 -0.40 -6.01 7.90
CA PRO A 62 -0.70 -6.29 9.30
C PRO A 62 -2.01 -7.07 9.52
N TYR A 63 -2.83 -7.25 8.48
CA TYR A 63 -4.18 -7.81 8.58
C TYR A 63 -4.46 -9.00 7.65
N GLY A 64 -3.46 -9.47 6.90
CA GLY A 64 -3.62 -10.58 5.95
C GLY A 64 -4.50 -10.25 4.75
N LYS A 65 -4.56 -8.97 4.34
CA LYS A 65 -5.41 -8.48 3.25
C LYS A 65 -4.62 -8.11 1.99
N GLY A 66 -3.36 -8.55 1.90
CA GLY A 66 -2.40 -8.07 0.93
C GLY A 66 -1.74 -6.77 1.41
N SER A 67 -0.57 -6.46 0.87
CA SER A 67 0.17 -5.27 1.28
C SER A 67 -0.60 -3.99 0.97
N ILE A 68 -0.24 -2.86 1.61
CA ILE A 68 -0.86 -1.57 1.27
C ILE A 68 -0.70 -1.25 -0.22
N GLN A 69 0.45 -1.59 -0.81
CA GLN A 69 0.67 -1.46 -2.24
C GLN A 69 -0.31 -2.31 -3.06
N ASP A 70 -0.55 -3.56 -2.69
CA ASP A 70 -1.48 -4.45 -3.40
C ASP A 70 -2.91 -3.92 -3.31
N GLN A 71 -3.30 -3.43 -2.13
CA GLN A 71 -4.62 -2.85 -1.89
C GLN A 71 -4.86 -1.56 -2.69
N VAL A 72 -3.85 -0.69 -2.82
CA VAL A 72 -3.95 0.52 -3.65
C VAL A 72 -4.00 0.15 -5.13
N THR A 73 -3.17 -0.80 -5.57
CA THR A 73 -3.11 -1.25 -6.96
C THR A 73 -4.42 -1.92 -7.40
N ALA A 74 -5.00 -2.78 -6.56
CA ALA A 74 -6.27 -3.45 -6.83
C ALA A 74 -7.44 -2.45 -6.99
N GLU A 75 -7.47 -1.40 -6.16
CA GLU A 75 -8.49 -0.36 -6.28
C GLU A 75 -8.34 0.45 -7.56
N MET A 76 -7.10 0.83 -7.91
CA MET A 76 -6.84 1.52 -9.18
C MET A 76 -7.25 0.68 -10.39
N ALA A 77 -6.94 -0.62 -10.39
CA ALA A 77 -7.37 -1.52 -11.45
C ALA A 77 -8.91 -1.60 -11.53
N SER A 78 -9.57 -1.65 -10.38
CA SER A 78 -11.03 -1.68 -10.29
C SER A 78 -11.67 -0.40 -10.81
N GLU A 79 -11.12 0.77 -10.51
CA GLU A 79 -11.58 2.06 -11.05
C GLU A 79 -11.40 2.16 -12.56
N LEU A 80 -10.24 1.74 -13.08
CA LEU A 80 -10.01 1.68 -14.53
C LEU A 80 -11.04 0.78 -15.21
N MET A 81 -11.32 -0.40 -14.65
CA MET A 81 -12.33 -1.32 -15.18
C MET A 81 -13.73 -0.69 -15.15
N GLN A 82 -14.10 0.00 -14.08
CA GLN A 82 -15.38 0.73 -14.01
C GLN A 82 -15.49 1.82 -15.08
N VAL A 83 -14.45 2.63 -15.29
CA VAL A 83 -14.41 3.66 -16.35
C VAL A 83 -14.54 3.03 -17.74
N MET A 84 -13.99 1.82 -17.94
CA MET A 84 -14.10 1.06 -19.18
C MET A 84 -15.43 0.31 -19.34
N GLY A 85 -16.38 0.43 -18.40
CA GLY A 85 -17.67 -0.26 -18.46
C GLY A 85 -17.58 -1.77 -18.16
N LEU A 86 -16.44 -2.24 -17.64
CA LEU A 86 -16.19 -3.63 -17.29
C LEU A 86 -16.42 -3.81 -15.78
N LYS A 87 -17.31 -4.75 -15.39
CA LYS A 87 -17.46 -5.13 -13.97
C LYS A 87 -16.25 -5.95 -13.53
N GLY A 88 -15.23 -5.29 -12.99
CA GLY A 88 -14.02 -5.94 -12.50
C GLY A 88 -13.86 -5.80 -11.00
N SER A 89 -14.07 -6.89 -10.26
CA SER A 89 -13.67 -7.03 -8.86
C SER A 89 -12.30 -7.70 -8.82
N GLN A 90 -11.21 -6.95 -9.06
CA GLN A 90 -9.89 -7.48 -8.72
C GLN A 90 -9.65 -7.24 -7.25
N THR A 91 -9.63 -8.34 -6.51
CA THR A 91 -9.43 -8.32 -5.06
C THR A 91 -7.93 -8.20 -4.76
N PRO A 92 -7.55 -7.56 -3.63
CA PRO A 92 -6.15 -7.49 -3.21
C PRO A 92 -5.46 -8.86 -3.13
N GLN A 93 -6.20 -9.91 -2.80
CA GLN A 93 -5.67 -11.28 -2.76
C GLN A 93 -5.31 -11.84 -4.14
N GLU A 94 -6.03 -11.45 -5.20
CA GLU A 94 -5.71 -11.86 -6.57
C GLU A 94 -4.44 -11.16 -7.07
N VAL A 95 -4.25 -9.89 -6.71
CA VAL A 95 -3.04 -9.13 -7.03
C VAL A 95 -1.82 -9.72 -6.33
N GLU A 96 -1.93 -10.03 -5.03
CA GLU A 96 -0.84 -10.68 -4.28
C GLU A 96 -0.47 -12.05 -4.88
N ARG A 97 -1.48 -12.81 -5.33
CA ARG A 97 -1.27 -14.12 -5.97
C ARG A 97 -0.53 -13.99 -7.30
N ILE A 98 -0.90 -13.03 -8.15
CA ILE A 98 -0.22 -12.76 -9.43
C ILE A 98 1.25 -12.40 -9.17
N ARG A 99 1.51 -11.48 -8.23
CA ARG A 99 2.87 -11.08 -7.87
C ARG A 99 3.72 -12.27 -7.42
N LYS A 100 3.19 -13.12 -6.54
CA LYS A 100 3.89 -14.32 -6.08
C LYS A 100 4.13 -15.35 -7.19
N MET A 101 3.26 -15.43 -8.19
CA MET A 101 3.48 -16.30 -9.36
C MET A 101 4.60 -15.74 -10.24
N THR A 102 4.61 -14.44 -10.51
CA THR A 102 5.66 -13.79 -11.32
C THR A 102 7.02 -13.76 -10.62
N GLU A 103 7.07 -13.71 -9.28
CA GLU A 103 8.30 -13.84 -8.49
C GLU A 103 8.85 -15.29 -8.44
N LYS A 104 8.00 -16.30 -8.69
CA LYS A 104 8.37 -17.73 -8.65
C LYS A 104 8.78 -18.33 -9.99
N ASP A 105 8.80 -17.54 -11.06
CA ASP A 105 9.47 -17.90 -12.32
C ASP A 105 10.90 -17.32 -12.32
N PRO A 106 11.91 -17.99 -11.73
CA PRO A 106 13.27 -17.79 -12.20
C PRO A 106 13.31 -18.35 -13.62
N LYS A 107 13.62 -17.47 -14.56
CA LYS A 107 13.93 -17.72 -15.97
C LYS A 107 14.39 -19.15 -16.27
N GLN A 108 13.79 -19.70 -17.33
CA GLN A 108 14.22 -20.81 -18.19
C GLN A 108 15.71 -21.19 -18.11
#